data_AF-A0A2E6HNN6-F1
#
_entry.id   AF-A0A2E6HNN6-F1
#
_cell.length_a   1.000
_cell.length_b   1.000
_cell.length_c   1.000
_cell.angle_alpha   90.00
_cell.angle_beta   90.00
_cell.angle_gamma   90.00
#
_symmetry.space_group_name_H-M   'P 1'
#
loop_
_entity.id
_entity.type
_entity.pdbx_description
1 polymer ?
#
loop_
_entity_poly.entity_id
_entity_poly.type
_entity_poly.pdbx_seq_one_letter_code
_entity_poly.pdbx_strand_id
1 'polypeptide(L)'
;VVILFFLSSSVIARNVCNCKGNDDPGGPCYAEPGGPAYAGPGGPAYAGPGGACYREPGGKAYDGPGGPAYAGPGGPCNSEPGGPAYAGPGGPAYKGPGGACYEGEGGPCYSGPGGGWNCPSVCSKCTAVKQEKFEDQLLQD
;
A
#
# COMPACT_ATOMS: atom_id res chain seq x y z
N VAL A 1 24.23 20.44 27.45
CA VAL A 1 24.36 19.62 26.22
C VAL A 1 23.20 18.64 26.23
N VAL A 2 22.02 19.08 25.77
CA VAL A 2 20.83 18.24 25.76
C VAL A 2 20.86 17.49 24.44
N ILE A 3 21.39 16.26 24.47
CA ILE A 3 21.37 15.33 23.34
C ILE A 3 19.93 14.84 23.23
N LEU A 4 19.11 15.58 22.46
CA LEU A 4 17.76 15.17 22.13
C LEU A 4 17.82 14.17 20.96
N PHE A 5 17.82 12.89 21.32
CA PHE A 5 17.47 11.77 20.46
C PHE A 5 16.10 12.00 19.83
N PHE A 6 16.02 12.62 18.65
CA PHE A 6 14.80 12.66 17.85
C PHE A 6 14.85 11.57 16.79
N LEU A 7 14.34 10.41 17.22
CA LEU A 7 13.73 9.34 16.43
C LEU A 7 13.80 9.50 14.92
N SER A 8 14.69 8.70 14.33
CA SER A 8 14.75 8.32 12.92
C SER A 8 13.46 7.58 12.52
N SER A 9 12.35 8.31 12.43
CA SER A 9 11.17 7.82 11.72
C SER A 9 11.39 8.18 10.26
N SER A 10 11.98 7.26 9.50
CA SER A 10 11.93 7.31 8.04
C SER A 10 10.45 7.32 7.65
N VAL A 11 9.86 8.52 7.53
CA VAL A 11 8.53 8.71 6.95
C VAL A 11 8.70 8.51 5.45
N ILE A 12 8.84 7.24 5.04
CA ILE A 12 8.65 6.84 3.66
C ILE A 12 7.26 7.33 3.30
N ALA A 13 7.15 8.16 2.26
CA ALA A 13 5.87 8.51 1.67
C ALA A 13 5.11 7.20 1.39
N ARG A 14 4.14 6.84 2.24
CA ARG A 14 3.44 5.55 2.14
C ARG A 14 2.69 5.40 0.81
N ASN A 15 2.40 6.53 0.15
CA ASN A 15 1.89 6.58 -1.22
C ASN A 15 2.65 7.65 -2.00
N VAL A 16 3.58 7.23 -2.85
CA VAL A 16 4.32 8.14 -3.74
C VAL A 16 3.41 8.95 -4.67
N CYS A 17 2.25 8.38 -5.01
CA CYS A 17 1.24 9.01 -5.85
C CYS A 17 0.37 10.03 -5.12
N ASN A 18 0.34 9.99 -3.78
CA ASN A 18 -0.46 10.84 -2.92
C ASN A 18 0.37 11.17 -1.67
N CYS A 19 1.45 11.91 -1.87
CA CYS A 19 2.36 12.24 -0.78
C CYS A 19 1.73 13.28 0.15
N LYS A 20 1.59 12.93 1.44
CA LYS A 20 1.21 13.85 2.52
C LYS A 20 2.41 13.98 3.46
N GLY A 21 3.03 15.16 3.52
CA GLY A 21 4.28 15.38 4.26
C GLY A 21 5.01 16.64 3.80
N ASN A 22 6.22 16.85 4.31
CA ASN A 22 7.01 18.03 3.97
C ASN A 22 7.67 17.89 2.59
N ASP A 23 7.61 18.98 1.82
CA ASP A 23 8.15 19.16 0.48
C ASP A 23 9.49 19.91 0.48
N ASP A 24 10.12 20.07 1.65
CA ASP A 24 11.48 20.60 1.77
C ASP A 24 12.51 19.71 1.05
N PRO A 25 13.66 20.25 0.60
CA PRO A 25 14.75 19.46 0.05
C PRO A 25 15.17 18.30 0.98
N GLY A 26 15.12 17.08 0.46
CA GLY A 26 15.38 15.84 1.22
C GLY A 26 14.17 15.31 2.01
N GLY A 27 13.04 16.00 1.95
CA GLY A 27 11.76 15.55 2.50
C GLY A 27 11.12 14.42 1.68
N PRO A 28 10.19 13.66 2.29
CA PRO A 28 9.53 12.53 1.67
C PRO A 28 8.54 12.94 0.57
N CYS A 29 8.10 14.20 0.55
CA CYS A 29 7.25 14.76 -0.50
C CYS A 29 7.97 15.75 -1.41
N TYR A 30 9.31 15.76 -1.38
CA TYR A 30 10.09 16.61 -2.28
C TYR A 30 9.84 16.20 -3.74
N ALA A 31 9.30 17.15 -4.51
CA ALA A 31 8.77 16.93 -5.85
C ALA A 31 9.68 17.48 -6.97
N GLU A 32 10.92 17.86 -6.66
CA GLU A 32 11.93 18.25 -7.64
C GLU A 32 12.73 17.02 -8.15
N PRO A 33 13.52 17.15 -9.24
CA PRO A 33 14.28 16.03 -9.79
C PRO A 33 15.17 15.33 -8.74
N GLY A 34 15.09 13.99 -8.69
CA GLY A 34 15.76 13.18 -7.68
C GLY A 34 15.00 13.05 -6.37
N GLY A 35 13.88 13.76 -6.22
CA GLY A 35 12.98 13.67 -5.07
C GLY A 35 12.07 12.43 -5.10
N PRO A 36 11.69 11.91 -3.92
CA PRO A 36 10.80 10.76 -3.79
C PRO A 36 9.38 11.00 -4.30
N ALA A 37 8.93 12.25 -4.45
CA ALA A 37 7.62 12.59 -5.02
C ALA A 37 7.73 13.26 -6.40
N TYR A 38 8.86 13.11 -7.09
CA TYR A 38 9.04 13.69 -8.42
C TYR A 38 8.05 13.09 -9.43
N ALA A 39 7.17 13.95 -9.97
CA ALA A 39 6.10 13.58 -10.89
C ALA A 39 6.46 13.78 -12.38
N GLY A 40 7.73 14.09 -12.68
CA GLY A 40 8.23 14.15 -14.06
C GLY A 40 8.51 12.76 -14.65
N PRO A 41 8.81 12.66 -15.96
CA PRO A 41 9.14 11.40 -16.62
C PRO A 41 10.28 10.66 -15.93
N GLY A 42 10.12 9.35 -15.72
CA GLY A 42 11.08 8.53 -14.97
C GLY A 42 11.06 8.74 -13.46
N GLY A 43 10.24 9.68 -12.97
CA GLY A 43 10.02 9.93 -11.56
C GLY A 43 9.16 8.87 -10.88
N PRO A 44 9.33 8.66 -9.57
CA PRO A 44 8.59 7.66 -8.81
C PRO A 44 7.11 8.04 -8.64
N ALA A 45 6.75 9.33 -8.72
CA ALA A 45 5.35 9.81 -8.69
C ALA A 45 4.77 10.06 -10.10
N TYR A 46 5.44 9.58 -11.15
CA TYR A 46 5.00 9.84 -12.52
C TYR A 46 3.61 9.23 -12.78
N ALA A 47 2.67 10.09 -13.18
CA ALA A 47 1.28 9.75 -13.47
C ALA A 47 0.96 9.72 -14.97
N GLY A 48 1.98 9.69 -15.85
CA GLY A 48 1.80 9.45 -17.28
C GLY A 48 1.99 7.97 -17.67
N PRO A 49 1.83 7.61 -18.95
CA PRO A 49 1.94 6.23 -19.43
C PRO A 49 3.25 5.55 -18.99
N GLY A 50 3.15 4.34 -18.46
CA GLY A 50 4.29 3.58 -17.91
C GLY A 50 4.75 4.01 -16.51
N GLY A 51 4.19 5.11 -15.98
CA GLY A 51 4.43 5.59 -14.62
C GLY A 51 3.81 4.71 -13.54
N ALA A 52 4.38 4.80 -12.33
CA ALA A 52 3.87 4.06 -11.17
C ALA A 52 2.48 4.56 -10.73
N CYS A 53 2.18 5.83 -10.97
CA CYS A 53 0.95 6.49 -10.55
C CYS A 53 -0.08 6.65 -11.68
N TYR A 54 0.13 5.97 -12.81
CA TYR A 54 -0.80 5.99 -13.92
C TYR A 54 -2.08 5.22 -13.56
N ARG A 55 -3.21 5.94 -13.52
CA ARG A 55 -4.55 5.43 -13.14
C ARG A 55 -5.49 5.22 -14.32
N GLU A 56 -5.00 5.28 -15.55
CA GLU A 56 -5.82 4.98 -16.74
C GLU A 56 -5.64 3.50 -17.14
N PRO A 57 -6.47 2.96 -18.06
CA PRO A 57 -6.35 1.57 -18.50
C PRO A 57 -4.92 1.19 -18.93
N GLY A 58 -4.44 0.04 -18.44
CA GLY A 58 -3.06 -0.41 -18.61
C GLY A 58 -2.08 0.16 -17.58
N GLY A 59 -2.54 1.03 -16.68
CA GLY A 59 -1.77 1.59 -15.58
C GLY A 59 -1.64 0.68 -14.38
N LYS A 60 -0.52 0.83 -13.66
CA LYS A 60 -0.23 0.06 -12.44
C LYS A 60 -1.14 0.46 -11.27
N ALA A 61 -1.63 1.70 -11.28
CA ALA A 61 -2.55 2.23 -10.28
C ALA A 61 -4.02 2.21 -10.77
N TYR A 62 -4.33 1.49 -11.87
CA TYR A 62 -5.69 1.38 -12.36
C TYR A 62 -6.54 0.44 -11.50
N ASP A 63 -7.67 0.97 -11.02
CA ASP A 63 -8.62 0.33 -10.12
C ASP A 63 -9.94 -0.07 -10.81
N GLY A 64 -10.11 0.26 -12.10
CA GLY A 64 -11.26 -0.14 -12.90
C GLY A 64 -11.18 -1.59 -13.41
N PRO A 65 -12.22 -2.07 -14.12
CA PRO A 65 -12.30 -3.45 -14.62
C PRO A 65 -11.06 -3.86 -15.42
N GLY A 66 -10.51 -5.03 -15.09
CA GLY A 66 -9.26 -5.53 -15.71
C GLY A 66 -7.98 -4.91 -15.13
N GLY A 67 -8.09 -3.95 -14.21
CA GLY A 67 -6.98 -3.35 -13.49
C GLY A 67 -6.42 -4.24 -12.37
N PRO A 68 -5.15 -4.06 -12.00
CA PRO A 68 -4.50 -4.82 -10.92
C PRO A 68 -5.07 -4.50 -9.53
N ALA A 69 -5.72 -3.35 -9.36
CA ALA A 69 -6.36 -2.95 -8.10
C ALA A 69 -7.89 -3.14 -8.11
N TYR A 70 -8.46 -3.76 -9.16
CA TYR A 70 -9.91 -3.93 -9.27
C TYR A 70 -10.49 -4.78 -8.13
N ALA A 71 -11.39 -4.17 -7.37
CA ALA A 71 -12.01 -4.75 -6.18
C ALA A 71 -13.41 -5.34 -6.43
N GLY A 72 -13.96 -5.18 -7.64
CA GLY A 72 -15.25 -5.75 -7.99
C GLY A 72 -15.22 -7.26 -8.21
N PRO A 73 -16.37 -7.89 -8.51
CA PRO A 73 -16.48 -9.32 -8.77
C PRO A 73 -15.49 -9.82 -9.82
N GLY A 74 -14.81 -10.94 -9.55
CA GLY A 74 -13.75 -11.50 -10.41
C GLY A 74 -12.43 -10.71 -10.39
N GLY A 75 -12.36 -9.60 -9.67
CA GLY A 75 -11.15 -8.79 -9.54
C GLY A 75 -10.10 -9.41 -8.60
N PRO A 76 -8.81 -9.11 -8.81
CA PRO A 76 -7.71 -9.60 -7.97
C PRO A 76 -7.79 -9.09 -6.53
N CYS A 77 -8.50 -7.98 -6.31
CA CYS A 77 -8.70 -7.37 -5.00
C CYS A 77 -10.13 -7.53 -4.46
N ASN A 78 -10.90 -8.48 -4.98
CA ASN A 78 -12.23 -8.75 -4.43
C ASN A 78 -12.14 -9.31 -3.00
N SER A 79 -12.72 -8.57 -2.05
CA SER A 79 -12.78 -8.90 -0.63
C SER A 79 -14.09 -9.55 -0.19
N GLU A 80 -14.97 -9.94 -1.11
CA GLU A 80 -16.17 -10.72 -0.82
C GLU A 80 -15.83 -12.19 -0.52
N PRO A 81 -16.73 -12.96 0.14
CA PRO A 81 -16.53 -14.39 0.37
C PRO A 81 -16.22 -15.15 -0.93
N GLY A 82 -15.15 -15.95 -0.92
CA GLY A 82 -14.65 -16.66 -2.11
C GLY A 82 -13.73 -15.82 -3.01
N GLY A 83 -13.58 -14.53 -2.73
CA GLY A 83 -12.65 -13.64 -3.42
C GLY A 83 -11.19 -13.84 -3.02
N PRO A 84 -10.24 -13.51 -3.92
CA PRO A 84 -8.80 -13.65 -3.68
C PRO A 84 -8.26 -12.75 -2.57
N ALA A 85 -8.94 -11.65 -2.21
CA ALA A 85 -8.57 -10.78 -1.12
C ALA A 85 -9.51 -10.91 0.10
N TYR A 86 -10.28 -12.00 0.19
CA TYR A 86 -11.19 -12.23 1.31
C TYR A 86 -10.41 -12.37 2.62
N ALA A 87 -10.69 -11.48 3.57
CA ALA A 87 -10.01 -11.39 4.86
C ALA A 87 -10.84 -11.94 6.03
N GLY A 88 -11.93 -12.66 5.75
CA GLY A 88 -12.67 -13.41 6.76
C GLY A 88 -12.04 -14.79 7.06
N PRO A 89 -12.53 -15.52 8.07
CA PRO A 89 -12.03 -16.85 8.43
C PRO A 89 -12.01 -17.81 7.23
N GLY A 90 -10.92 -18.55 7.06
CA GLY A 90 -10.70 -19.44 5.90
C GLY A 90 -10.36 -18.73 4.59
N GLY A 91 -10.34 -17.40 4.59
CA GLY A 91 -9.96 -16.59 3.43
C GLY A 91 -8.44 -16.51 3.20
N PRO A 92 -8.00 -16.31 1.95
CA PRO A 92 -6.58 -16.19 1.59
C PRO A 92 -5.90 -14.96 2.22
N ALA A 93 -6.65 -13.91 2.51
CA ALA A 93 -6.13 -12.70 3.16
C ALA A 93 -6.42 -12.65 4.68
N TYR A 94 -6.76 -13.79 5.30
CA TYR A 94 -7.15 -13.82 6.71
C TYR A 94 -5.97 -13.49 7.63
N LYS A 95 -6.17 -12.48 8.49
CA LYS A 95 -5.17 -11.99 9.45
C LYS A 95 -5.34 -12.51 10.88
N GLY A 96 -6.28 -13.41 11.12
CA GLY A 96 -6.45 -14.04 12.44
C GLY A 96 -5.48 -15.22 12.66
N PRO A 97 -5.43 -15.78 13.88
CA PRO A 97 -4.59 -16.94 14.19
C PRO A 97 -4.83 -18.11 13.22
N GLY A 98 -3.75 -18.71 12.73
CA GLY A 98 -3.80 -19.78 11.71
C GLY A 98 -4.09 -19.27 10.28
N GLY A 99 -4.30 -17.96 10.10
CA GLY A 99 -4.48 -17.34 8.79
C GLY A 99 -3.17 -17.15 8.04
N ALA A 100 -3.27 -17.13 6.71
CA ALA A 100 -2.13 -16.95 5.82
C ALA A 100 -1.47 -15.56 5.96
N CYS A 101 -2.23 -14.56 6.41
CA CYS A 101 -1.74 -13.21 6.68
C CYS A 101 -1.61 -12.90 8.17
N TYR A 102 -1.45 -13.92 9.02
CA TYR A 102 -1.32 -13.71 10.46
C TYR A 102 0.00 -13.01 10.80
N GLU A 103 -0.09 -11.89 11.51
CA GLU A 103 1.04 -11.04 11.91
C GLU A 103 1.49 -11.27 13.37
N GLY A 104 0.88 -12.21 14.10
CA GLY A 104 1.29 -12.55 15.46
C GLY A 104 2.48 -13.53 15.51
N GLU A 105 3.01 -13.78 16.70
CA GLU A 105 4.17 -14.67 16.91
C GLU A 105 3.95 -16.05 16.27
N GLY A 106 4.94 -16.50 15.49
CA GLY A 106 4.85 -17.75 14.70
C GLY A 106 3.98 -17.66 13.44
N GLY A 107 3.40 -16.50 13.15
CA GLY A 107 2.61 -16.24 11.95
C GLY A 107 3.45 -15.98 10.70
N PRO A 108 2.89 -16.20 9.49
CA PRO A 108 3.62 -16.01 8.24
C PRO A 108 4.08 -14.57 7.98
N CYS A 109 3.31 -13.61 8.50
CA CYS A 109 3.57 -12.19 8.35
C CYS A 109 4.07 -11.56 9.66
N TYR A 110 4.58 -12.34 10.60
CA TYR A 110 5.15 -11.83 11.84
C TYR A 110 6.36 -10.93 11.56
N SER A 111 6.37 -9.71 12.11
CA SER A 111 7.44 -8.74 11.87
C SER A 111 8.61 -8.81 12.86
N GLY A 112 8.56 -9.73 13.83
CA GLY A 112 9.64 -9.94 14.80
C GLY A 112 10.71 -10.94 14.33
N PRO A 113 11.72 -11.22 15.18
CA PRO A 113 12.84 -12.09 14.85
C PRO A 113 12.38 -13.48 14.39
N GLY A 114 12.81 -13.90 13.19
CA GLY A 114 12.45 -15.19 12.60
C GLY A 114 11.12 -15.23 11.84
N GLY A 115 10.36 -14.14 11.81
CA GLY A 115 9.10 -14.02 11.06
C GLY A 115 9.22 -13.29 9.72
N GLY A 116 8.12 -13.27 8.95
CA GLY A 116 7.93 -12.36 7.82
C GLY A 116 8.45 -12.86 6.46
N TRP A 117 9.28 -13.91 6.45
CA TRP A 117 9.84 -14.50 5.24
C TRP A 117 8.82 -15.26 4.38
N ASN A 118 7.70 -15.66 4.97
CA ASN A 118 6.66 -16.46 4.34
C ASN A 118 5.33 -15.70 4.20
N CYS A 119 5.33 -14.37 4.28
CA CYS A 119 4.13 -13.58 4.13
C CYS A 119 3.63 -13.60 2.67
N PRO A 120 2.45 -14.17 2.39
CA PRO A 120 1.94 -14.28 1.03
C PRO A 120 1.68 -12.89 0.41
N SER A 121 1.94 -12.75 -0.89
CA SER A 121 1.73 -11.48 -1.60
C SER A 121 0.29 -10.96 -1.54
N VAL A 122 -0.70 -11.82 -1.32
CA VAL A 122 -2.11 -11.42 -1.12
C VAL A 122 -2.30 -10.50 0.09
N CYS A 123 -1.42 -10.60 1.09
CA CYS A 123 -1.48 -9.81 2.31
C CYS A 123 -1.09 -8.34 2.09
N SER A 124 -0.38 -8.04 0.99
CA SER A 124 0.08 -6.69 0.63
C SER A 124 -0.49 -6.16 -0.69
N LYS A 125 -0.87 -7.03 -1.65
CA LYS A 125 -1.32 -6.64 -3.00
C LYS A 125 -2.48 -5.65 -3.07
N CYS A 126 -3.46 -5.76 -2.16
CA CYS A 126 -4.69 -4.97 -2.21
C CYS A 126 -4.79 -3.94 -1.08
N THR A 127 -3.66 -3.57 -0.47
CA THR A 127 -3.63 -2.60 0.64
C THR A 127 -4.09 -1.19 0.23
N ALA A 128 -3.96 -0.81 -1.04
CA ALA A 128 -4.42 0.48 -1.56
C ALA A 128 -5.96 0.61 -1.53
N VAL A 129 -6.70 -0.46 -1.87
CA VAL A 129 -8.18 -0.45 -1.87
C VAL A 129 -8.75 -0.23 -0.46
N LYS A 130 -8.04 -0.70 0.57
CA LYS A 130 -8.46 -0.47 1.97
C LYS A 130 -8.37 0.99 2.39
N GLN A 131 -7.45 1.78 1.81
CA GLN A 131 -7.36 3.20 2.15
C GLN A 131 -8.56 3.98 1.62
N GLU A 132 -9.02 3.66 0.41
CA GLU A 132 -10.18 4.35 -0.18
C GLU A 132 -11.46 4.07 0.63
N LYS A 133 -11.67 2.82 1.08
CA LYS A 133 -12.83 2.49 1.93
C LYS A 133 -12.75 3.04 3.35
N PHE A 134 -11.57 3.32 3.89
CA PHE A 134 -11.40 3.90 5.22
C PHE A 134 -11.42 5.45 5.18
N GLU A 135 -10.93 6.06 4.10
CA GLU A 135 -11.06 7.51 3.86
C GLU A 135 -12.52 7.90 3.52
N ASP A 136 -13.30 7.04 2.83
CA ASP A 136 -14.73 7.26 2.60
C ASP A 136 -15.56 7.28 3.91
N GLN A 137 -15.14 6.54 4.95
CA GLN A 137 -15.80 6.57 6.26
C GLN A 137 -15.39 7.76 7.13
N LEU A 138 -14.28 8.43 6.84
CA LEU A 138 -13.80 9.61 7.58
C LEU A 138 -14.21 10.95 6.94
N LEU A 139 -14.87 10.91 5.78
CA LEU A 139 -15.46 12.07 5.11
C LEU A 139 -17.00 12.15 5.27
N GLN A 140 -17.61 11.23 6.02
CA GLN A 140 -19.05 11.22 6.31
C GLN A 140 -19.43 11.55 7.76
N ASP A 141 -18.48 11.95 8.60
CA ASP A 141 -18.74 12.51 9.94
C ASP A 141 -18.20 13.96 10.07
#